data_AF-A0A4U0WPE7-F1
#
_entry.id   AF-A0A4U0WPE7-F1
#
_cell.length_a   1.000
_cell.length_b   1.000
_cell.length_c   1.000
_cell.angle_alpha   90.00
_cell.angle_beta   90.00
_cell.angle_gamma   90.00
#
_symmetry.space_group_name_H-M   'P 1'
#
loop_
_entity.id
_entity.type
_entity.pdbx_description
1 polymer ?
#
loop_
_entity_poly.entity_id
_entity_poly.type
_entity_poly.pdbx_seq_one_letter_code
_entity_poly.pdbx_strand_id
1 'polypeptide(L)'
;MAFQVYADIMTMNLKGGSEIGTNRGLPSEDIEKTAWCFEHYKIDALFLVGGFEAFTSLSELRKARRDFDAFKIPMVILPATVSNNVPGTEYSIGSDTCLNALIDYCDAIKQSASASRRRVFVVETQGGASGYVATIAGLSIGALAVYIPEEGISLKMLAADIEHLKKSFAKDKGQTRAGKIILRNEKASKTYTTEIIANMIREESGGRFESRFAVPGHVQQGGTPSPMDRVRAVRFGVKSLQHLETYAGKSKDEIAADPMSASVIGIRGAKVKFSPMERIEKEETDWKDRRPKDEFWMELKDTVDTLSGRPRADQWPWAEK
;
A
#
# COMPACT_ATOMS: atom_id res chain seq x y z
N MET A 1 -9.42 -22.70 30.55
CA MET A 1 -9.81 -22.13 29.25
C MET A 1 -9.09 -20.81 28.96
N ALA A 2 -9.21 -19.76 29.79
CA ALA A 2 -8.54 -18.48 29.56
C ALA A 2 -7.00 -18.56 29.44
N PHE A 3 -6.35 -19.43 30.22
CA PHE A 3 -4.89 -19.65 30.14
C PHE A 3 -4.45 -20.28 28.80
N GLN A 4 -5.26 -21.16 28.23
CA GLN A 4 -4.98 -21.79 26.93
C GLN A 4 -5.12 -20.75 25.80
N VAL A 5 -6.21 -19.98 25.80
CA VAL A 5 -6.43 -18.89 24.83
C VAL A 5 -5.31 -17.85 24.89
N TYR A 6 -4.84 -17.51 26.10
CA TYR A 6 -3.71 -16.58 26.26
C TYR A 6 -2.40 -17.17 25.73
N ALA A 7 -2.14 -18.46 25.98
CA ALA A 7 -0.99 -19.16 25.42
C ALA A 7 -1.04 -19.24 23.89
N ASP A 8 -2.23 -19.43 23.31
CA ASP A 8 -2.43 -19.51 21.86
C ASP A 8 -2.11 -18.16 21.17
N ILE A 9 -2.30 -17.03 21.88
CA ILE A 9 -2.08 -15.67 21.34
C ILE A 9 -0.69 -15.10 21.66
N MET A 10 0.02 -15.62 22.66
CA MET A 10 1.26 -15.05 23.21
C MET A 10 2.36 -14.76 22.17
N THR A 11 2.41 -15.52 21.07
CA THR A 11 3.44 -15.38 20.03
C THR A 11 2.96 -14.65 18.78
N MET A 12 1.67 -14.32 18.68
CA MET A 12 1.06 -13.75 17.48
C MET A 12 1.59 -12.35 17.15
N ASN A 13 2.06 -11.60 18.14
CA ASN A 13 2.66 -10.29 17.95
C ASN A 13 3.99 -10.33 17.14
N LEU A 14 4.62 -11.50 17.00
CA LEU A 14 5.88 -11.68 16.29
C LEU A 14 5.72 -12.32 14.90
N LYS A 15 4.54 -12.87 14.59
CA LYS A 15 4.33 -13.65 13.37
C LYS A 15 3.74 -12.78 12.25
N GLY A 16 4.23 -12.99 11.02
CA GLY A 16 3.55 -12.51 9.82
C GLY A 16 2.40 -13.44 9.42
N GLY A 17 1.68 -13.07 8.35
CA GLY A 17 0.52 -13.82 7.86
C GLY A 17 -0.74 -13.61 8.70
N SER A 18 -1.69 -14.54 8.60
CA SER A 18 -2.95 -14.51 9.36
C SER A 18 -3.23 -15.88 9.98
N GLU A 19 -3.20 -15.96 11.31
CA GLU A 19 -3.49 -17.19 12.07
C GLU A 19 -4.98 -17.57 12.02
N ILE A 20 -5.87 -16.58 11.99
CA ILE A 20 -7.33 -16.78 11.90
C ILE A 20 -7.82 -16.93 10.45
N GLY A 21 -6.90 -16.89 9.48
CA GLY A 21 -7.20 -16.89 8.06
C GLY A 21 -7.60 -15.51 7.53
N THR A 22 -7.45 -15.32 6.22
CA THR A 22 -7.92 -14.13 5.51
C THR A 22 -8.20 -14.50 4.06
N ASN A 23 -9.23 -13.90 3.46
CA ASN A 23 -9.54 -14.04 2.05
C ASN A 23 -10.13 -12.72 1.52
N ARG A 24 -10.58 -12.72 0.25
CA ARG A 24 -11.15 -11.54 -0.42
C ARG A 24 -12.67 -11.59 -0.57
N GLY A 25 -13.34 -12.54 0.08
CA GLY A 25 -14.78 -12.69 0.02
C GLY A 25 -15.49 -11.52 0.72
N LEU A 26 -16.65 -11.14 0.19
CA LEU A 26 -17.43 -10.00 0.68
C LEU A 26 -18.72 -10.47 1.36
N PRO A 27 -19.21 -9.77 2.40
CA PRO A 27 -20.51 -10.05 3.01
C PRO A 27 -21.67 -10.09 2.01
N SER A 28 -21.59 -9.31 0.92
CA SER A 28 -22.60 -9.33 -0.14
C SER A 28 -22.80 -10.68 -0.84
N GLU A 29 -21.83 -11.61 -0.75
CA GLU A 29 -21.96 -12.95 -1.34
C GLU A 29 -23.11 -13.75 -0.70
N ASP A 30 -23.32 -13.59 0.60
CA ASP A 30 -24.42 -14.21 1.35
C ASP A 30 -24.72 -13.38 2.61
N ILE A 31 -25.38 -12.23 2.38
CA ILE A 31 -25.63 -11.24 3.44
C ILE A 31 -26.62 -11.76 4.48
N GLU A 32 -27.57 -12.61 4.07
CA GLU A 32 -28.57 -13.20 4.97
C GLU A 32 -27.92 -14.17 5.95
N LYS A 33 -27.05 -15.06 5.46
CA LYS A 33 -26.28 -15.96 6.33
C LYS A 33 -25.31 -15.18 7.21
N THR A 34 -24.72 -14.10 6.69
CA THR A 34 -23.87 -13.21 7.49
C THR A 34 -24.66 -12.59 8.65
N ALA A 35 -25.86 -12.05 8.39
CA ALA A 35 -26.74 -11.51 9.42
C ALA A 35 -27.15 -12.59 10.43
N TRP A 36 -27.53 -13.78 9.96
CA TRP A 36 -27.87 -14.93 10.81
C TRP A 36 -26.72 -15.29 11.75
N CYS A 37 -25.46 -15.31 11.27
CA CYS A 37 -24.29 -15.56 12.11
C CYS A 37 -24.15 -14.51 13.22
N PHE A 38 -24.35 -13.22 12.91
CA PHE A 38 -24.22 -12.14 13.90
C PHE A 38 -25.26 -12.31 15.02
N GLU A 39 -26.49 -12.68 14.68
CA GLU A 39 -27.54 -12.92 15.66
C GLU A 39 -27.32 -14.22 16.44
N HIS A 40 -26.97 -15.31 15.75
CA HIS A 40 -26.77 -16.63 16.35
C HIS A 40 -25.64 -16.62 17.37
N TYR A 41 -24.51 -15.98 17.04
CA TYR A 41 -23.35 -15.86 17.92
C TYR A 41 -23.42 -14.66 18.85
N LYS A 42 -24.49 -13.85 18.80
CA LYS A 42 -24.72 -12.66 19.65
C LYS A 42 -23.53 -11.70 19.59
N ILE A 43 -23.14 -11.30 18.39
CA ILE A 43 -22.02 -10.40 18.17
C ILE A 43 -22.47 -8.97 18.49
N ASP A 44 -21.91 -8.38 19.55
CA ASP A 44 -22.25 -7.02 19.99
C ASP A 44 -21.41 -5.92 19.31
N ALA A 45 -20.27 -6.27 18.75
CA ALA A 45 -19.35 -5.33 18.09
C ALA A 45 -18.48 -6.07 17.06
N LEU A 46 -18.04 -5.34 16.02
CA LEU A 46 -17.18 -5.90 14.97
C LEU A 46 -15.89 -5.08 14.83
N PHE A 47 -14.76 -5.75 14.94
CA PHE A 47 -13.45 -5.18 14.63
C PHE A 47 -12.85 -5.89 13.41
N LEU A 48 -12.84 -5.21 12.26
CA LEU A 48 -12.28 -5.72 11.02
C LEU A 48 -10.82 -5.34 10.90
N VAL A 49 -9.97 -6.26 10.45
CA VAL A 49 -8.57 -5.99 10.12
C VAL A 49 -8.35 -6.43 8.67
N GLY A 50 -7.96 -5.51 7.79
CA GLY A 50 -7.71 -5.88 6.40
C GLY A 50 -7.57 -4.70 5.45
N GLY A 51 -7.42 -5.04 4.17
CA GLY A 51 -7.23 -4.08 3.09
C GLY A 51 -8.54 -3.49 2.56
N PHE A 52 -8.55 -3.18 1.27
CA PHE A 52 -9.71 -2.55 0.63
C PHE A 52 -10.96 -3.44 0.58
N GLU A 53 -10.80 -4.77 0.54
CA GLU A 53 -11.93 -5.70 0.70
C GLU A 53 -12.60 -5.53 2.06
N ALA A 54 -11.85 -5.48 3.16
CA ALA A 54 -12.44 -5.23 4.49
C ALA A 54 -13.12 -3.85 4.58
N PHE A 55 -12.55 -2.84 3.90
CA PHE A 55 -13.17 -1.52 3.79
C PHE A 55 -14.51 -1.59 3.04
N THR A 56 -14.56 -2.38 1.96
CA THR A 56 -15.78 -2.64 1.20
C THR A 56 -16.80 -3.39 2.06
N SER A 57 -16.38 -4.42 2.79
CA SER A 57 -17.23 -5.17 3.73
C SER A 57 -17.86 -4.26 4.78
N LEU A 58 -17.10 -3.32 5.36
CA LEU A 58 -17.65 -2.35 6.30
C LEU A 58 -18.70 -1.44 5.65
N SER A 59 -18.50 -1.02 4.39
CA SER A 59 -19.49 -0.23 3.64
C SER A 59 -20.78 -1.02 3.45
N GLU A 60 -20.66 -2.29 3.05
CA GLU A 60 -21.79 -3.20 2.82
C GLU A 60 -22.59 -3.43 4.10
N LEU A 61 -21.93 -3.81 5.19
CA LEU A 61 -22.57 -4.05 6.48
C LEU A 61 -23.25 -2.78 7.02
N ARG A 62 -22.60 -1.61 6.88
CA ARG A 62 -23.18 -0.31 7.27
C ARG A 62 -24.46 -0.02 6.48
N LYS A 63 -24.45 -0.21 5.15
CA LYS A 63 -25.62 0.03 4.29
C LYS A 63 -26.73 -0.98 4.58
N ALA A 64 -26.37 -2.22 4.89
CA ALA A 64 -27.30 -3.31 5.21
C ALA A 64 -28.01 -3.12 6.57
N ARG A 65 -27.60 -2.17 7.42
CA ARG A 65 -28.32 -1.80 8.66
C ARG A 65 -29.79 -1.43 8.45
N ARG A 66 -30.16 -1.00 7.25
CA ARG A 66 -31.55 -0.67 6.88
C ARG A 66 -32.43 -1.92 6.76
N ASP A 67 -31.82 -3.05 6.41
CA ASP A 67 -32.49 -4.31 6.09
C ASP A 67 -32.32 -5.34 7.23
N PHE A 68 -31.23 -5.24 8.01
CA PHE A 68 -30.88 -6.20 9.06
C PHE A 68 -30.51 -5.51 10.38
N ASP A 69 -31.31 -5.73 11.42
CA ASP A 69 -31.03 -5.27 12.79
C ASP A 69 -29.76 -5.91 13.40
N ALA A 70 -29.30 -7.03 12.84
CA ALA A 70 -28.04 -7.68 13.21
C ALA A 70 -26.82 -6.76 13.04
N PHE A 71 -26.83 -5.87 12.05
CA PHE A 71 -25.69 -4.99 11.74
C PHE A 71 -25.75 -3.64 12.44
N LYS A 72 -26.80 -3.38 13.24
CA LYS A 72 -26.94 -2.18 14.07
C LYS A 72 -26.07 -2.27 15.35
N ILE A 73 -24.80 -2.61 15.15
CA ILE A 73 -23.75 -2.72 16.16
C ILE A 73 -22.58 -1.80 15.79
N PRO A 74 -21.73 -1.40 16.74
CA PRO A 74 -20.52 -0.64 16.44
C PRO A 74 -19.51 -1.49 15.67
N MET A 75 -18.94 -0.91 14.62
CA MET A 75 -18.01 -1.53 13.68
C MET A 75 -16.82 -0.61 13.44
N VAL A 76 -15.61 -1.14 13.56
CA VAL A 76 -14.37 -0.42 13.25
C VAL A 76 -13.55 -1.27 12.30
N ILE A 77 -13.01 -0.64 11.25
CA ILE A 77 -11.94 -1.24 10.45
C ILE A 77 -10.59 -0.64 10.81
N LEU A 78 -9.62 -1.52 11.06
CA LEU A 78 -8.18 -1.25 11.04
C LEU A 78 -7.62 -1.60 9.64
N PRO A 79 -7.21 -0.59 8.85
CA PRO A 79 -6.51 -0.81 7.60
C PRO A 79 -5.23 -1.63 7.77
N ALA A 80 -5.14 -2.76 7.08
CA ALA A 80 -4.00 -3.65 7.04
C ALA A 80 -3.76 -4.15 5.61
N THR A 81 -2.73 -3.61 4.96
CA THR A 81 -2.35 -3.93 3.57
C THR A 81 -0.96 -3.38 3.32
N VAL A 82 -0.18 -4.06 2.49
CA VAL A 82 1.14 -3.57 2.05
C VAL A 82 1.01 -2.35 1.13
N SER A 83 -0.13 -2.22 0.45
CA SER A 83 -0.33 -1.22 -0.60
C SER A 83 -0.66 0.17 -0.09
N ASN A 84 -0.97 0.31 1.21
CA ASN A 84 -1.46 1.55 1.81
C ASN A 84 -2.64 2.19 1.07
N ASN A 85 -3.47 1.38 0.42
CA ASN A 85 -4.52 1.83 -0.48
C ASN A 85 -5.91 1.92 0.18
N VAL A 86 -5.99 1.95 1.50
CA VAL A 86 -7.27 2.03 2.22
C VAL A 86 -7.56 3.47 2.59
N PRO A 87 -8.65 4.06 2.08
CA PRO A 87 -9.08 5.42 2.43
C PRO A 87 -9.32 5.59 3.93
N GLY A 88 -9.05 6.79 4.44
CA GLY A 88 -9.25 7.13 5.85
C GLY A 88 -7.99 7.17 6.71
N THR A 89 -6.86 6.65 6.22
CA THR A 89 -5.57 6.62 6.91
C THR A 89 -4.42 6.94 5.96
N GLU A 90 -3.36 7.55 6.49
CA GLU A 90 -2.07 7.71 5.82
C GLU A 90 -1.16 6.48 6.02
N TYR A 91 -1.59 5.52 6.86
CA TYR A 91 -0.82 4.35 7.21
C TYR A 91 -1.70 3.13 7.49
N SER A 92 -1.52 2.07 6.70
CA SER A 92 -2.04 0.73 6.95
C SER A 92 -0.99 -0.17 7.59
N ILE A 93 -1.43 -1.08 8.46
CA ILE A 93 -0.54 -2.09 9.03
C ILE A 93 0.03 -2.98 7.92
N GLY A 94 1.32 -3.25 8.00
CA GLY A 94 2.08 -4.04 7.03
C GLY A 94 2.79 -3.21 5.96
N SER A 95 2.49 -1.91 5.85
CA SER A 95 3.12 -1.05 4.84
C SER A 95 4.60 -0.79 5.16
N ASP A 96 4.97 -0.57 6.42
CA ASP A 96 6.37 -0.38 6.83
C ASP A 96 7.18 -1.67 6.70
N THR A 97 6.60 -2.81 7.07
CA THR A 97 7.22 -4.13 6.86
C THR A 97 7.51 -4.35 5.37
N CYS A 98 6.56 -4.03 4.49
CA CYS A 98 6.73 -4.11 3.04
C CYS A 98 7.84 -3.20 2.53
N LEU A 99 7.86 -1.94 2.98
CA LEU A 99 8.88 -0.97 2.60
C LEU A 99 10.29 -1.47 2.99
N ASN A 100 10.48 -1.96 4.21
CA ASN A 100 11.77 -2.50 4.64
C ASN A 100 12.18 -3.71 3.79
N ALA A 101 11.28 -4.66 3.55
CA ALA A 101 11.58 -5.84 2.71
C ALA A 101 11.97 -5.45 1.27
N LEU A 102 11.29 -4.46 0.69
CA LEU A 102 11.60 -3.96 -0.65
C LEU A 102 12.91 -3.16 -0.67
N ILE A 103 13.18 -2.35 0.34
CA ILE A 103 14.43 -1.58 0.46
C ILE A 103 15.62 -2.53 0.60
N ASP A 104 15.56 -3.52 1.48
CA ASP A 104 16.61 -4.53 1.65
C ASP A 104 16.88 -5.29 0.36
N TYR A 105 15.81 -5.67 -0.36
CA TYR A 105 15.93 -6.29 -1.68
C TYR A 105 16.61 -5.36 -2.68
N CYS A 106 16.19 -4.09 -2.72
CA CYS A 106 16.74 -3.08 -3.61
C CYS A 106 18.22 -2.79 -3.32
N ASP A 107 18.62 -2.73 -2.06
CA ASP A 107 20.01 -2.51 -1.68
C ASP A 107 20.91 -3.67 -2.09
N ALA A 108 20.44 -4.92 -1.92
CA ALA A 108 21.17 -6.10 -2.36
C ALA A 108 21.38 -6.11 -3.90
N ILE A 109 20.35 -5.79 -4.69
CA ILE A 109 20.50 -5.71 -6.15
C ILE A 109 21.30 -4.48 -6.58
N LYS A 110 21.22 -3.35 -5.86
CA LYS A 110 22.02 -2.14 -6.13
C LYS A 110 23.50 -2.41 -5.92
N GLN A 111 23.84 -3.17 -4.89
CA GLN A 111 25.20 -3.64 -4.65
C GLN A 111 25.68 -4.53 -5.79
N SER A 112 24.85 -5.49 -6.24
CA SER A 112 25.15 -6.32 -7.41
C SER A 112 25.38 -5.49 -8.68
N ALA A 113 24.51 -4.50 -8.95
CA ALA A 113 24.64 -3.58 -10.08
C ALA A 113 25.93 -2.76 -10.03
N SER A 114 26.29 -2.30 -8.83
CA SER A 114 27.50 -1.52 -8.60
C SER A 114 28.77 -2.36 -8.79
N ALA A 115 28.74 -3.64 -8.39
CA ALA A 115 29.85 -4.57 -8.57
C ALA A 115 30.12 -4.87 -10.05
N SER A 116 29.08 -5.04 -10.87
CA SER A 116 29.22 -5.26 -12.31
C SER A 116 29.67 -4.01 -13.10
N ARG A 117 29.58 -2.82 -12.48
CA ARG A 117 29.70 -1.49 -13.10
C ARG A 117 28.66 -1.26 -14.20
N ARG A 118 28.21 0.00 -14.37
CA ARG A 118 27.31 0.42 -15.46
C ARG A 118 26.10 -0.51 -15.69
N ARG A 119 25.30 -0.73 -14.64
CA ARG A 119 24.08 -1.55 -14.72
C ARG A 119 22.90 -0.83 -14.08
N VAL A 120 21.73 -0.96 -14.72
CA VAL A 120 20.43 -0.53 -14.19
C VAL A 120 19.52 -1.73 -13.96
N PHE A 121 18.79 -1.72 -12.84
CA PHE A 121 17.70 -2.65 -12.58
C PHE A 121 16.35 -1.96 -12.68
N VAL A 122 15.40 -2.60 -13.37
CA VAL A 122 13.98 -2.25 -13.31
C VAL A 122 13.30 -3.21 -12.34
N VAL A 123 12.79 -2.71 -11.23
CA VAL A 123 12.26 -3.54 -10.14
C VAL A 123 10.75 -3.34 -10.06
N GLU A 124 10.02 -4.44 -10.07
CA GLU A 124 8.58 -4.40 -9.88
C GLU A 124 8.21 -4.23 -8.40
N THR A 125 7.29 -3.31 -8.10
CA THR A 125 6.75 -3.13 -6.76
C THR A 125 5.27 -3.51 -6.73
N GLN A 126 4.82 -4.09 -5.61
CA GLN A 126 3.40 -4.23 -5.32
C GLN A 126 2.77 -2.87 -5.01
N GLY A 127 1.46 -2.85 -4.81
CA GLY A 127 0.71 -1.65 -4.47
C GLY A 127 -0.69 -1.60 -5.08
N GLY A 128 -1.06 -2.59 -5.90
CA GLY A 128 -2.29 -2.49 -6.67
C GLY A 128 -2.27 -1.23 -7.51
N ALA A 129 -3.34 -0.43 -7.44
CA ALA A 129 -3.38 0.85 -8.15
C ALA A 129 -2.79 2.01 -7.34
N SER A 130 -2.23 1.81 -6.13
CA SER A 130 -1.57 2.87 -5.38
C SER A 130 -0.05 2.87 -5.63
N GLY A 131 0.48 4.01 -6.02
CA GLY A 131 1.91 4.27 -6.18
C GLY A 131 2.69 4.42 -4.87
N TYR A 132 2.05 4.30 -3.69
CA TYR A 132 2.66 4.53 -2.38
C TYR A 132 3.99 3.79 -2.18
N VAL A 133 3.96 2.46 -2.31
CA VAL A 133 5.15 1.61 -2.05
C VAL A 133 6.28 1.99 -2.99
N ALA A 134 5.98 2.18 -4.28
CA ALA A 134 6.95 2.54 -5.29
C ALA A 134 7.60 3.90 -5.00
N THR A 135 6.80 4.89 -4.60
CA THR A 135 7.26 6.26 -4.37
C THR A 135 8.09 6.36 -3.10
N ILE A 136 7.59 5.82 -1.98
CA ILE A 136 8.30 5.86 -0.70
C ILE A 136 9.58 5.04 -0.75
N ALA A 137 9.55 3.82 -1.32
CA ALA A 137 10.77 3.03 -1.51
C ALA A 137 11.75 3.75 -2.45
N GLY A 138 11.25 4.35 -3.54
CA GLY A 138 12.06 5.09 -4.50
C GLY A 138 12.80 6.26 -3.88
N LEU A 139 12.12 7.01 -3.01
CA LEU A 139 12.73 8.08 -2.23
C LEU A 139 13.82 7.53 -1.30
N SER A 140 13.54 6.44 -0.58
CA SER A 140 14.47 5.84 0.39
C SER A 140 15.75 5.30 -0.25
N ILE A 141 15.67 4.67 -1.42
CA ILE A 141 16.84 4.05 -2.09
C ILE A 141 17.55 4.99 -3.07
N GLY A 142 17.01 6.19 -3.29
CA GLY A 142 17.46 7.10 -4.34
C GLY A 142 17.29 6.49 -5.73
N ALA A 143 16.07 6.03 -6.04
CA ALA A 143 15.73 5.51 -7.36
C ALA A 143 15.89 6.59 -8.41
N LEU A 144 16.29 6.19 -9.62
CA LEU A 144 16.44 7.11 -10.74
C LEU A 144 15.08 7.60 -11.25
N ALA A 145 14.14 6.68 -11.37
CA ALA A 145 12.78 6.94 -11.79
C ALA A 145 11.84 5.96 -11.08
N VAL A 146 10.60 6.42 -10.86
CA VAL A 146 9.53 5.61 -10.31
C VAL A 146 8.34 5.72 -11.25
N TYR A 147 7.81 4.59 -11.71
CA TYR A 147 6.59 4.53 -12.51
C TYR A 147 5.42 4.07 -11.66
N ILE A 148 4.37 4.89 -11.59
CA ILE A 148 3.21 4.69 -10.73
C ILE A 148 1.90 4.66 -11.52
N PRO A 149 0.83 4.00 -11.03
CA PRO A 149 -0.45 3.92 -11.74
C PRO A 149 -1.15 5.27 -11.93
N GLU A 150 -0.87 6.24 -11.06
CA GLU A 150 -1.43 7.60 -11.09
C GLU A 150 -0.99 8.37 -12.34
N GLU A 151 0.26 8.20 -12.79
CA GLU A 151 0.83 8.88 -13.96
C GLU A 151 0.77 8.02 -15.24
N GLY A 152 0.78 6.70 -15.08
CA GLY A 152 0.97 5.77 -16.17
C GLY A 152 2.39 5.82 -16.76
N ILE A 153 2.54 5.28 -17.96
CA ILE A 153 3.83 5.25 -18.66
C ILE A 153 3.58 5.59 -20.14
N SER A 154 4.37 6.52 -20.68
CA SER A 154 4.33 6.89 -22.11
C SER A 154 5.68 6.64 -22.78
N LEU A 155 5.67 6.44 -24.10
CA LEU A 155 6.91 6.29 -24.89
C LEU A 155 7.84 7.50 -24.74
N LYS A 156 7.28 8.72 -24.71
CA LYS A 156 8.06 9.94 -24.49
C LYS A 156 8.78 9.88 -23.13
N MET A 157 8.07 9.57 -22.05
CA MET A 157 8.67 9.41 -20.73
C MET A 157 9.81 8.38 -20.72
N LEU A 158 9.58 7.19 -21.28
CA LEU A 158 10.60 6.13 -21.37
C LEU A 158 11.82 6.57 -22.15
N ALA A 159 11.63 7.21 -23.30
CA ALA A 159 12.75 7.73 -24.10
C ALA A 159 13.56 8.78 -23.32
N ALA A 160 12.90 9.64 -22.53
CA ALA A 160 13.58 10.67 -21.75
C ALA A 160 14.40 10.05 -20.61
N ASP A 161 13.85 9.02 -19.96
CA ASP A 161 14.52 8.27 -18.91
C ASP A 161 15.72 7.47 -19.44
N ILE A 162 15.62 6.90 -20.65
CA ILE A 162 16.73 6.23 -21.35
C ILE A 162 17.84 7.23 -21.70
N GLU A 163 17.51 8.41 -22.22
CA GLU A 163 18.51 9.44 -22.52
C GLU A 163 19.16 9.98 -21.23
N HIS A 164 18.39 10.10 -20.15
CA HIS A 164 18.90 10.47 -18.84
C HIS A 164 19.88 9.41 -18.30
N LEU A 165 19.55 8.12 -18.43
CA LEU A 165 20.43 6.99 -18.10
C LEU A 165 21.75 7.05 -18.91
N LYS A 166 21.66 7.24 -20.23
CA LYS A 166 22.84 7.38 -21.11
C LYS A 166 23.75 8.50 -20.64
N LYS A 167 23.19 9.68 -20.34
CA LYS A 167 23.94 10.83 -19.81
C LYS A 167 24.55 10.55 -18.44
N SER A 168 23.81 9.87 -17.55
CA SER A 168 24.31 9.52 -16.21
C SER A 168 25.49 8.54 -16.29
N PHE A 169 25.41 7.49 -17.10
CA PHE A 169 26.50 6.51 -17.23
C PHE A 169 27.68 7.04 -18.06
N ALA A 170 27.47 7.99 -18.98
CA ALA A 170 28.58 8.64 -19.69
C ALA A 170 29.48 9.45 -18.74
N LYS A 171 28.91 9.99 -17.65
CA LYS A 171 29.67 10.70 -16.60
C LYS A 171 30.36 9.75 -15.62
N ASP A 172 30.08 8.45 -15.66
CA ASP A 172 30.67 7.46 -14.76
C ASP A 172 32.12 7.16 -15.14
N LYS A 173 33.05 7.68 -14.32
CA LYS A 173 34.50 7.51 -14.42
C LYS A 173 35.02 6.25 -13.72
N GLY A 174 34.17 5.25 -13.48
CA GLY A 174 34.54 4.00 -12.80
C GLY A 174 34.30 4.03 -11.29
N GLN A 175 33.28 4.77 -10.85
CA GLN A 175 32.92 4.83 -9.44
C GLN A 175 32.37 3.47 -8.97
N THR A 176 32.77 3.04 -7.77
CA THR A 176 32.44 1.73 -7.19
C THR A 176 30.98 1.58 -6.74
N ARG A 177 30.13 2.62 -6.90
CA ARG A 177 28.72 2.66 -6.43
C ARG A 177 27.77 3.30 -7.44
N ALA A 178 27.96 3.04 -8.73
CA ALA A 178 27.18 3.67 -9.80
C ALA A 178 25.90 2.92 -10.21
N GLY A 179 25.53 1.82 -9.53
CA GLY A 179 24.32 1.06 -9.85
C GLY A 179 23.05 1.90 -9.77
N LYS A 180 22.19 1.79 -10.78
CA LYS A 180 20.92 2.53 -10.87
C LYS A 180 19.73 1.60 -10.68
N ILE A 181 18.67 2.11 -10.07
CA ILE A 181 17.40 1.39 -9.92
C ILE A 181 16.28 2.26 -10.45
N ILE A 182 15.36 1.63 -11.17
CA ILE A 182 14.07 2.18 -11.54
C ILE A 182 13.01 1.30 -10.86
N LEU A 183 12.09 1.92 -10.13
CA LEU A 183 10.96 1.20 -9.54
C LEU A 183 9.75 1.32 -10.45
N ARG A 184 9.00 0.23 -10.62
CA ARG A 184 7.78 0.21 -11.43
C ARG A 184 6.70 -0.52 -10.67
N ASN A 185 5.60 0.18 -10.37
CA ASN A 185 4.44 -0.44 -9.76
C ASN A 185 3.78 -1.44 -10.73
N GLU A 186 3.30 -2.57 -10.20
CA GLU A 186 2.68 -3.67 -10.96
C GLU A 186 1.53 -3.24 -11.89
N LYS A 187 0.77 -2.19 -11.52
CA LYS A 187 -0.33 -1.61 -12.31
C LYS A 187 0.01 -0.31 -13.04
N ALA A 188 1.27 0.13 -13.04
CA ALA A 188 1.67 1.36 -13.75
C ALA A 188 1.35 1.33 -15.25
N SER A 189 1.41 0.14 -15.87
CA SER A 189 0.96 -0.07 -17.25
C SER A 189 0.72 -1.54 -17.55
N LYS A 190 -0.34 -1.87 -18.28
CA LYS A 190 -0.57 -3.23 -18.78
C LYS A 190 0.40 -3.62 -19.90
N THR A 191 0.90 -2.63 -20.64
CA THR A 191 1.72 -2.84 -21.85
C THR A 191 3.20 -2.72 -21.53
N TYR A 192 3.60 -1.71 -20.76
CA TYR A 192 4.99 -1.51 -20.36
C TYR A 192 5.27 -2.34 -19.10
N THR A 193 5.45 -3.64 -19.30
CA THR A 193 5.84 -4.57 -18.24
C THR A 193 7.27 -4.31 -17.79
N THR A 194 7.61 -4.78 -16.59
CA THR A 194 8.96 -4.66 -16.00
C THR A 194 10.04 -5.21 -16.93
N GLU A 195 9.78 -6.36 -17.57
CA GLU A 195 10.68 -6.97 -18.55
C GLU A 195 10.78 -6.14 -19.84
N ILE A 196 9.66 -5.67 -20.39
CA ILE A 196 9.65 -4.86 -21.62
C ILE A 196 10.48 -3.58 -21.43
N ILE A 197 10.27 -2.88 -20.32
CA ILE A 197 11.03 -1.65 -20.01
C ILE A 197 12.53 -1.99 -19.90
N ALA A 198 12.89 -3.05 -19.18
CA ALA A 198 14.30 -3.44 -19.05
C ALA A 198 14.93 -3.81 -20.40
N ASN A 199 14.21 -4.51 -21.27
CA ASN A 199 14.68 -4.90 -22.60
C ASN A 199 14.82 -3.68 -23.53
N MET A 200 13.86 -2.74 -23.52
CA MET A 200 13.96 -1.48 -24.27
C MET A 200 15.20 -0.69 -23.85
N ILE A 201 15.42 -0.53 -22.54
CA ILE A 201 16.62 0.14 -22.02
C ILE A 201 17.90 -0.57 -22.48
N ARG A 202 17.90 -1.91 -22.50
CA ARG A 202 19.05 -2.71 -22.92
C ARG A 202 19.40 -2.50 -24.39
N GLU A 203 18.39 -2.54 -25.26
CA GLU A 203 18.58 -2.34 -26.70
C GLU A 203 19.11 -0.93 -26.98
N GLU A 204 18.45 0.06 -26.39
CA GLU A 204 18.81 1.47 -26.56
C GLU A 204 20.16 1.84 -25.93
N SER A 205 20.69 1.03 -25.01
CA SER A 205 22.00 1.31 -24.40
C SER A 205 23.15 1.17 -25.39
N GLY A 206 22.96 0.45 -26.51
CA GLY A 206 24.00 0.18 -27.50
C GLY A 206 25.24 -0.49 -26.90
N GLY A 207 25.06 -1.32 -25.87
CA GLY A 207 26.14 -2.01 -25.16
C GLY A 207 26.94 -1.14 -24.18
N ARG A 208 26.57 0.13 -23.96
CA ARG A 208 27.31 1.04 -23.05
C ARG A 208 27.07 0.73 -21.57
N PHE A 209 25.90 0.19 -21.26
CA PHE A 209 25.50 -0.26 -19.93
C PHE A 209 24.47 -1.39 -20.05
N GLU A 210 24.37 -2.21 -19.02
CA GLU A 210 23.41 -3.32 -18.99
C GLU A 210 22.11 -2.93 -18.29
N SER A 211 21.02 -3.56 -18.72
CA SER A 211 19.71 -3.46 -18.06
C SER A 211 19.18 -4.85 -17.72
N ARG A 212 18.66 -5.01 -16.50
CA ARG A 212 18.04 -6.24 -15.99
C ARG A 212 16.72 -5.88 -15.32
N PHE A 213 15.79 -6.83 -15.27
CA PHE A 213 14.57 -6.70 -14.48
C PHE A 213 14.65 -7.56 -13.23
N ALA A 214 13.88 -7.19 -12.21
CA ALA A 214 13.73 -7.94 -10.97
C ALA A 214 12.28 -7.87 -10.50
N VAL A 215 11.73 -9.01 -10.08
CA VAL A 215 10.38 -9.11 -9.54
C VAL A 215 10.48 -9.75 -8.16
N PRO A 216 10.51 -8.96 -7.07
CA PRO A 216 10.55 -9.48 -5.71
C PRO A 216 9.32 -10.34 -5.38
N GLY A 217 8.17 -10.03 -5.98
CA GLY A 217 6.92 -10.73 -5.76
C GLY A 217 6.48 -10.66 -4.30
N HIS A 218 6.08 -11.81 -3.74
CA HIS A 218 5.49 -11.93 -2.40
C HIS A 218 6.45 -11.69 -1.24
N VAL A 219 7.77 -11.61 -1.48
CA VAL A 219 8.75 -11.21 -0.44
C VAL A 219 8.42 -9.82 0.12
N GLN A 220 7.74 -8.98 -0.67
CA GLN A 220 7.25 -7.67 -0.25
C GLN A 220 6.19 -7.72 0.86
N GLN A 221 5.58 -8.88 1.16
CA GLN A 221 4.72 -9.00 2.35
C GLN A 221 5.54 -9.05 3.65
N GLY A 222 6.86 -9.23 3.54
CA GLY A 222 7.74 -9.50 4.65
C GLY A 222 7.56 -10.91 5.20
N GLY A 223 8.47 -11.31 6.09
CA GLY A 223 8.29 -12.51 6.91
C GLY A 223 7.81 -12.13 8.30
N THR A 224 8.62 -11.32 8.97
CA THR A 224 8.41 -10.91 10.35
C THR A 224 8.02 -9.43 10.38
N PRO A 225 6.91 -9.03 11.01
CA PRO A 225 6.46 -7.64 11.00
C PRO A 225 7.48 -6.73 11.68
N SER A 226 7.64 -5.51 11.15
CA SER A 226 8.57 -4.52 11.67
C SER A 226 8.15 -4.03 13.07
N PRO A 227 9.08 -3.47 13.87
CA PRO A 227 8.72 -2.87 15.16
C PRO A 227 7.64 -1.78 15.05
N MET A 228 7.68 -0.98 13.97
CA MET A 228 6.70 0.08 13.73
C MET A 228 5.30 -0.52 13.54
N ASP A 229 5.17 -1.54 12.68
CA ASP A 229 3.89 -2.22 12.45
C ASP A 229 3.35 -2.89 13.71
N ARG A 230 4.20 -3.58 14.47
CA ARG A 230 3.78 -4.23 15.74
C ARG A 230 3.24 -3.23 16.75
N VAL A 231 3.99 -2.16 17.01
CA VAL A 231 3.61 -1.16 18.01
C VAL A 231 2.35 -0.41 17.57
N ARG A 232 2.24 -0.05 16.29
CA ARG A 232 1.05 0.60 15.75
C ARG A 232 -0.17 -0.32 15.76
N ALA A 233 -0.02 -1.60 15.43
CA ALA A 233 -1.11 -2.57 15.47
C ALA A 233 -1.71 -2.67 16.88
N VAL A 234 -0.88 -2.79 17.92
CA VAL A 234 -1.34 -2.80 19.31
C VAL A 234 -2.03 -1.47 19.67
N ARG A 235 -1.41 -0.34 19.33
CA ARG A 235 -1.97 0.99 19.60
C ARG A 235 -3.34 1.19 18.94
N PHE A 236 -3.51 0.74 17.70
CA PHE A 236 -4.78 0.81 16.99
C PHE A 236 -5.81 -0.16 17.54
N GLY A 237 -5.41 -1.39 17.88
CA GLY A 237 -6.29 -2.38 18.48
C GLY A 237 -6.90 -1.87 19.78
N VAL A 238 -6.06 -1.39 20.71
CA VAL A 238 -6.52 -0.83 21.99
C VAL A 238 -7.47 0.35 21.79
N LYS A 239 -7.11 1.30 20.92
CA LYS A 239 -7.99 2.45 20.63
C LYS A 239 -9.31 2.03 20.00
N SER A 240 -9.30 1.03 19.11
CA SER A 240 -10.51 0.54 18.45
C SER A 240 -11.45 -0.11 19.46
N LEU A 241 -10.93 -0.93 20.37
CA LEU A 241 -11.73 -1.51 21.45
C LEU A 241 -12.32 -0.42 22.35
N GLN A 242 -11.52 0.55 22.79
CA GLN A 242 -12.00 1.70 23.57
C GLN A 242 -13.12 2.46 22.84
N HIS A 243 -13.00 2.65 21.52
CA HIS A 243 -14.04 3.29 20.71
C HIS A 243 -15.32 2.46 20.67
N LEU A 244 -15.22 1.15 20.44
CA LEU A 244 -16.36 0.23 20.44
C LEU A 244 -17.07 0.20 21.81
N GLU A 245 -16.32 0.21 22.91
CA GLU A 245 -16.84 0.22 24.28
C GLU A 245 -17.67 1.47 24.60
N THR A 246 -17.45 2.60 23.91
CA THR A 246 -18.27 3.82 24.10
C THR A 246 -19.73 3.66 23.65
N TYR A 247 -20.05 2.57 22.96
CA TYR A 247 -21.40 2.21 22.55
C TYR A 247 -22.06 1.19 23.49
N ALA A 248 -21.36 0.71 24.52
CA ALA A 248 -21.93 -0.21 25.50
C ALA A 248 -23.17 0.39 26.17
N GLY A 249 -24.26 -0.39 26.20
CA GLY A 249 -25.54 0.02 26.80
C GLY A 249 -26.41 0.93 25.92
N LYS A 250 -25.95 1.33 24.73
CA LYS A 250 -26.80 2.05 23.76
C LYS A 250 -27.72 1.09 23.01
N SER A 251 -28.90 1.55 22.61
CA SER A 251 -29.80 0.80 21.76
C SER A 251 -29.27 0.67 20.33
N LYS A 252 -29.76 -0.34 19.60
CA LYS A 252 -29.40 -0.58 18.19
C LYS A 252 -29.67 0.65 17.31
N ASP A 253 -30.77 1.34 17.53
CA ASP A 253 -31.13 2.51 16.73
C ASP A 253 -30.25 3.73 17.05
N GLU A 254 -29.86 3.94 18.31
CA GLU A 254 -28.87 4.96 18.68
C GLU A 254 -27.51 4.70 18.06
N ILE A 255 -27.06 3.43 18.04
CA ILE A 255 -25.82 3.03 17.39
C ILE A 255 -25.91 3.28 15.88
N ALA A 256 -26.99 2.82 15.24
CA ALA A 256 -27.18 2.96 13.80
C ALA A 256 -27.25 4.42 13.33
N ALA A 257 -27.82 5.30 14.16
CA ALA A 257 -27.94 6.73 13.89
C ALA A 257 -26.62 7.51 14.03
N ASP A 258 -25.66 7.02 14.83
CA ASP A 258 -24.35 7.65 14.99
C ASP A 258 -23.41 7.27 13.83
N PRO A 259 -22.96 8.23 12.99
CA PRO A 259 -22.02 7.94 11.90
C PRO A 259 -20.67 7.37 12.37
N MET A 260 -20.26 7.63 13.61
CA MET A 260 -19.00 7.12 14.19
C MET A 260 -19.10 5.65 14.60
N SER A 261 -20.29 5.08 14.63
CA SER A 261 -20.51 3.66 14.93
C SER A 261 -20.02 2.75 13.80
N ALA A 262 -19.77 3.27 12.59
CA ALA A 262 -19.10 2.55 11.52
C ALA A 262 -17.93 3.41 11.05
N SER A 263 -16.73 3.10 11.51
CA SER A 263 -15.58 4.01 11.32
C SER A 263 -14.30 3.31 10.90
N VAL A 264 -13.43 4.09 10.25
CA VAL A 264 -12.06 3.69 9.92
C VAL A 264 -11.13 4.31 10.96
N ILE A 265 -10.34 3.48 11.65
CA ILE A 265 -9.22 3.98 12.45
C ILE A 265 -8.03 4.25 11.54
N GLY A 266 -7.39 5.40 11.71
CA GLY A 266 -6.25 5.77 10.88
C GLY A 266 -5.35 6.82 11.50
N ILE A 267 -4.20 7.02 10.88
CA ILE A 267 -3.34 8.16 11.13
C ILE A 267 -3.69 9.25 10.11
N ARG A 268 -3.87 10.47 10.61
CA ARG A 268 -3.95 11.68 9.79
C ARG A 268 -3.03 12.74 10.40
N GLY A 269 -1.97 13.10 9.69
CA GLY A 269 -0.81 13.82 10.23
C GLY A 269 -0.18 13.04 11.38
N ALA A 270 -0.06 13.67 12.56
CA ALA A 270 0.55 13.03 13.73
C ALA A 270 -0.45 12.31 14.66
N LYS A 271 -1.77 12.35 14.36
CA LYS A 271 -2.82 11.92 15.28
C LYS A 271 -3.53 10.66 14.79
N VAL A 272 -3.81 9.75 15.72
CA VAL A 272 -4.74 8.64 15.48
C VAL A 272 -6.16 9.17 15.60
N LYS A 273 -6.95 9.02 14.54
CA LYS A 273 -8.33 9.48 14.46
C LYS A 273 -9.24 8.37 13.95
N PHE A 274 -10.50 8.42 14.38
CA PHE A 274 -11.59 7.68 13.76
C PHE A 274 -12.28 8.60 12.77
N SER A 275 -12.64 8.06 11.62
CA SER A 275 -13.36 8.79 10.58
C SER A 275 -14.62 8.00 10.20
N PRO A 276 -15.79 8.65 10.08
CA PRO A 276 -17.02 7.97 9.66
C PRO A 276 -16.84 7.30 8.31
N MET A 277 -17.19 6.03 8.22
CA MET A 277 -17.11 5.24 6.99
C MET A 277 -17.89 5.91 5.85
N GLU A 278 -19.09 6.39 6.15
CA GLU A 278 -19.98 7.05 5.17
C GLU A 278 -19.36 8.30 4.53
N ARG A 279 -18.57 9.06 5.29
CA ARG A 279 -17.90 10.24 4.77
C ARG A 279 -16.77 9.83 3.83
N ILE A 280 -15.92 8.90 4.28
CA ILE A 280 -14.76 8.43 3.52
C ILE A 280 -15.21 7.83 2.18
N GLU A 281 -16.22 6.96 2.18
CA GLU A 281 -16.69 6.29 0.96
C GLU A 281 -17.22 7.26 -0.12
N LYS A 282 -17.79 8.40 0.29
CA LYS A 282 -18.37 9.40 -0.62
C LYS A 282 -17.30 10.40 -1.09
N GLU A 283 -16.52 10.92 -0.15
CA GLU A 283 -15.64 12.05 -0.39
C GLU A 283 -14.24 11.61 -0.84
N GLU A 284 -13.66 10.61 -0.18
CA GLU A 284 -12.21 10.33 -0.25
C GLU A 284 -11.86 9.08 -1.08
N THR A 285 -12.81 8.19 -1.36
CA THR A 285 -12.54 6.89 -2.02
C THR A 285 -12.67 6.95 -3.54
N ASP A 286 -11.66 6.46 -4.25
CA ASP A 286 -11.77 5.99 -5.63
C ASP A 286 -12.11 4.48 -5.64
N TRP A 287 -13.37 4.17 -5.90
CA TRP A 287 -13.88 2.80 -5.92
C TRP A 287 -13.39 1.99 -7.13
N LYS A 288 -13.08 2.66 -8.24
CA LYS A 288 -12.66 1.99 -9.47
C LYS A 288 -11.24 1.48 -9.33
N ASP A 289 -10.34 2.35 -8.90
CA ASP A 289 -8.92 2.02 -8.72
C ASP A 289 -8.64 1.42 -7.34
N ARG A 290 -9.61 1.48 -6.42
CA ARG A 290 -9.55 0.91 -5.07
C ARG A 290 -8.42 1.53 -4.25
N ARG A 291 -8.42 2.86 -4.17
CA ARG A 291 -7.43 3.69 -3.45
C ARG A 291 -8.07 5.00 -2.96
N PRO A 292 -7.40 5.78 -2.10
CA PRO A 292 -7.82 7.16 -1.82
C PRO A 292 -7.62 8.06 -3.06
N LYS A 293 -8.42 9.12 -3.18
CA LYS A 293 -8.31 10.10 -4.28
C LYS A 293 -7.07 10.99 -4.13
N ASP A 294 -6.81 11.45 -2.92
CA ASP A 294 -5.71 12.35 -2.58
C ASP A 294 -4.87 11.72 -1.47
N GLU A 295 -3.56 11.57 -1.69
CA GLU A 295 -2.65 10.99 -0.71
C GLU A 295 -1.39 11.86 -0.51
N PHE A 296 -0.90 11.89 0.73
CA PHE A 296 0.23 12.74 1.14
C PHE A 296 1.53 12.46 0.38
N TRP A 297 1.70 11.23 -0.11
CA TRP A 297 2.93 10.80 -0.77
C TRP A 297 3.00 11.20 -2.24
N MET A 298 1.88 11.63 -2.84
CA MET A 298 1.87 12.04 -4.25
C MET A 298 2.84 13.22 -4.49
N GLU A 299 2.92 14.16 -3.53
CA GLU A 299 3.87 15.28 -3.57
C GLU A 299 5.34 14.83 -3.44
N LEU A 300 5.58 13.67 -2.83
CA LEU A 300 6.93 13.12 -2.70
C LEU A 300 7.48 12.60 -4.02
N LYS A 301 6.61 12.35 -5.00
CA LYS A 301 7.04 11.90 -6.33
C LYS A 301 7.92 12.92 -7.04
N ASP A 302 7.55 14.20 -6.95
CA ASP A 302 8.36 15.32 -7.47
C ASP A 302 9.69 15.43 -6.74
N THR A 303 9.70 15.11 -5.44
CA THR A 303 10.93 15.08 -4.64
C THR A 303 11.87 13.97 -5.11
N VAL A 304 11.34 12.78 -5.43
CA VAL A 304 12.14 11.69 -6.00
C VAL A 304 12.79 12.12 -7.31
N ASP A 305 12.00 12.69 -8.23
CA ASP A 305 12.48 13.10 -9.56
C ASP A 305 13.52 14.23 -9.46
N THR A 306 13.33 15.17 -8.53
CA THR A 306 14.28 16.26 -8.29
C THR A 306 15.60 15.74 -7.72
N LEU A 307 15.57 14.86 -6.72
CA LEU A 307 16.76 14.31 -6.08
C LEU A 307 17.53 13.36 -7.00
N SER A 308 16.84 12.68 -7.92
CA SER A 308 17.49 11.82 -8.92
C SER A 308 18.05 12.61 -10.12
N GLY A 309 17.64 13.86 -10.28
CA GLY A 309 17.97 14.70 -11.44
C GLY A 309 17.22 14.31 -12.71
N ARG A 310 16.11 13.58 -12.58
CA ARG A 310 15.26 13.15 -13.69
C ARG A 310 14.66 14.37 -14.40
N PRO A 311 14.71 14.45 -15.74
CA PRO A 311 14.20 15.60 -16.47
C PRO A 311 12.67 15.67 -16.40
N ARG A 312 12.16 16.86 -16.10
CA ARG A 312 10.72 17.17 -16.18
C ARG A 312 10.24 17.21 -17.63
N ALA A 313 8.93 17.13 -17.84
CA ALA A 313 8.34 17.03 -19.17
C ALA A 313 8.68 18.20 -20.10
N ASP A 314 8.80 19.41 -19.55
CA ASP A 314 9.26 20.64 -20.20
C ASP A 314 10.75 20.64 -20.57
N GLN A 315 11.53 19.75 -19.96
CA GLN A 315 12.96 19.59 -20.20
C GLN A 315 13.29 18.44 -21.16
N TRP A 316 12.27 17.78 -21.70
CA TRP A 316 12.47 16.67 -22.64
C TRP A 316 13.06 17.19 -23.96
N PRO A 317 13.90 16.39 -24.65
CA PRO A 317 14.53 16.80 -25.91
C PRO A 317 13.55 17.22 -27.02
N TRP A 318 12.31 16.75 -26.96
CA TRP A 318 11.22 17.03 -27.91
C TRP A 318 10.10 17.88 -27.28
N ALA A 319 10.33 18.52 -26.13
CA ALA A 319 9.38 19.49 -25.61
C ALA A 319 9.32 20.69 -26.58
N GLU A 320 8.11 21.11 -26.95
CA GLU A 320 7.92 22.37 -27.67
C GLU A 320 8.35 23.51 -26.73
N LYS A 321 9.29 24.34 -27.18
CA LYS A 321 9.81 25.48 -26.43
C LYS A 321 8.92 26.70 -26.57
#